data_AF-A0A857CD75-F1
#
_entry.id   AF-A0A857CD75-F1
#
_cell.length_a   1.000
_cell.length_b   1.000
_cell.length_c   1.000
_cell.angle_alpha   90.00
_cell.angle_beta   90.00
_cell.angle_gamma   90.00
#
_symmetry.space_group_name_H-M   'P 1'
#
loop_
_entity.id
_entity.type
_entity.pdbx_description
1 polymer ?
#
loop_
_entity_poly.entity_id
_entity_poly.type
_entity_poly.pdbx_seq_one_letter_code
_entity_poly.pdbx_strand_id
1 'polypeptide(L)'
;MGTLRSPPHAARGNGNRQREGQERSADPMSERVSLQEALIYVMVMVSASDSSMTDKELHSIGEIIKTLPVFASFDQERIVAVSQDCGERLQAENGMANTFAVIAASVPPTYRDTAYALGVEIAIADVAVAQEELRVLQLLRDALGLDKLTVAAIERGAQARYRIN
;
A
#
# COMPACT_ATOMS: atom_id res chain seq x y z
N MET A 1 32.20 24.42 78.83
CA MET A 1 33.05 24.27 77.63
C MET A 1 32.38 23.30 76.67
N GLY A 2 32.23 23.74 75.41
CA GLY A 2 31.82 23.03 74.17
C GLY A 2 30.99 21.74 74.27
N THR A 3 29.69 21.74 74.00
CA THR A 3 29.07 21.60 72.66
C THR A 3 29.77 20.62 71.71
N LEU A 4 29.17 19.43 71.53
CA LEU A 4 28.92 18.91 70.18
C LEU A 4 27.55 18.23 70.16
N ARG A 5 26.73 18.75 69.25
CA ARG A 5 25.30 18.60 69.09
C ARG A 5 25.12 18.03 67.68
N SER A 6 24.20 17.06 67.55
CA SER A 6 23.52 16.64 66.30
C SER A 6 24.32 15.77 65.30
N PRO A 7 23.67 15.08 64.32
CA PRO A 7 22.22 14.89 64.10
C PRO A 7 21.78 13.43 63.80
N PRO A 8 20.45 13.19 63.68
CA PRO A 8 19.88 11.96 63.14
C PRO A 8 20.09 11.89 61.62
N HIS A 9 20.18 10.69 61.07
CA HIS A 9 20.22 10.48 59.63
C HIS A 9 18.81 10.74 59.05
N ALA A 10 18.55 12.00 58.72
CA ALA A 10 17.46 12.40 57.83
C ALA A 10 17.98 12.35 56.39
N ALA A 11 17.22 11.72 55.48
CA ALA A 11 16.91 12.29 54.16
C ALA A 11 15.87 11.41 53.45
N ARG A 12 14.64 11.92 53.38
CA ARG A 12 13.69 11.59 52.32
C ARG A 12 14.33 11.96 50.98
N GLY A 13 14.50 10.99 50.09
CA GLY A 13 14.67 11.20 48.66
C GLY A 13 13.30 11.09 47.98
N ASN A 14 12.73 12.23 47.61
CA ASN A 14 11.61 12.32 46.68
C ASN A 14 12.14 12.03 45.27
N GLY A 15 11.61 11.00 44.61
CA GLY A 15 12.01 10.56 43.28
C GLY A 15 10.82 10.01 42.52
N ASN A 16 9.78 10.83 42.40
CA ASN A 16 8.76 10.66 41.38
C ASN A 16 9.44 10.59 40.00
N ARG A 17 8.93 9.73 39.11
CA ARG A 17 9.33 9.52 37.70
C ARG A 17 10.36 8.42 37.45
N GLN A 18 9.85 7.19 37.33
CA GLN A 18 10.17 6.33 36.18
C GLN A 18 8.86 5.69 35.67
N ARG A 19 7.91 6.58 35.33
CA ARG A 19 7.03 6.38 34.17
C ARG A 19 7.78 7.05 33.01
N GLU A 20 8.77 6.36 32.49
CA GLU A 20 9.41 6.67 31.21
C GLU A 20 9.34 5.33 30.48
N GLY A 21 8.28 5.14 29.73
CA GLY A 21 8.39 5.49 28.33
C GLY A 21 8.59 4.18 27.59
N GLN A 22 7.57 3.33 27.63
CA GLN A 22 7.38 2.33 26.58
C GLN A 22 6.96 3.08 25.31
N GLU A 23 7.81 3.99 24.84
CA GLU A 23 7.82 4.41 23.46
C GLU A 23 8.30 3.19 22.69
N ARG A 24 7.34 2.34 22.29
CA ARG A 24 7.54 1.64 21.03
C ARG A 24 7.67 2.76 20.01
N SER A 25 8.91 3.12 19.67
CA SER A 25 9.19 3.83 18.44
C SER A 25 8.54 3.00 17.34
N ALA A 26 7.36 3.44 16.86
CA ALA A 26 6.84 2.94 15.62
C ALA A 26 7.91 3.27 14.58
N ASP A 27 8.51 2.24 14.00
CA ASP A 27 9.46 2.39 12.90
C ASP A 27 8.78 3.29 11.84
N PRO A 28 9.34 4.46 11.49
CA PRO A 28 8.67 5.47 10.65
C PRO A 28 8.47 5.03 9.18
N MET A 29 8.46 3.72 8.91
CA MET A 29 8.34 3.09 7.59
C MET A 29 7.29 1.95 7.53
N SER A 30 6.49 1.69 8.57
CA SER A 30 5.47 0.62 8.54
C SER A 30 4.03 1.13 8.46
N GLU A 31 3.79 2.14 7.64
CA GLU A 31 2.42 2.45 7.24
C GLU A 31 1.84 1.27 6.45
N ARG A 32 0.63 0.84 6.83
CA ARG A 32 -0.10 -0.23 6.17
C ARG A 32 -1.56 0.14 6.03
N VAL A 33 -2.15 -0.33 4.94
CA VAL A 33 -3.58 -0.31 4.68
C VAL A 33 -4.11 -1.74 4.70
N SER A 34 -5.42 -1.93 4.61
CA SER A 34 -5.98 -3.28 4.43
C SER A 34 -5.50 -3.92 3.13
N LEU A 35 -5.56 -5.25 3.04
CA LEU A 35 -5.26 -5.95 1.79
C LEU A 35 -6.08 -5.37 0.62
N GLN A 36 -7.39 -5.20 0.81
CA GLN A 36 -8.26 -4.70 -0.25
C GLN A 36 -7.90 -3.27 -0.67
N GLU A 37 -7.58 -2.37 0.27
CA GLU A 37 -7.11 -1.02 -0.06
C GLU A 37 -5.78 -1.06 -0.83
N ALA A 38 -4.85 -1.92 -0.44
CA ALA A 38 -3.60 -2.09 -1.18
C ALA A 38 -3.81 -2.60 -2.61
N LEU A 39 -4.76 -3.52 -2.81
CA LEU A 39 -5.12 -3.99 -4.15
C LEU A 39 -5.80 -2.89 -4.99
N ILE A 40 -6.59 -2.01 -4.35
CA ILE A 40 -7.15 -0.81 -5.01
C ILE A 40 -6.04 0.17 -5.38
N TYR A 41 -5.10 0.42 -4.48
CA TYR A 41 -3.92 1.26 -4.78
C TYR A 41 -3.16 0.74 -6.00
N VAL A 42 -2.97 -0.57 -6.12
CA VAL A 42 -2.33 -1.16 -7.31
C VAL A 42 -3.08 -0.80 -8.59
N MET A 43 -4.40 -0.95 -8.61
CA MET A 43 -5.21 -0.62 -9.79
C MET A 43 -5.13 0.89 -10.11
N VAL A 44 -5.24 1.74 -9.10
CA VAL A 44 -5.14 3.21 -9.25
C VAL A 44 -3.76 3.64 -9.73
N MET A 45 -2.68 3.02 -9.23
CA MET A 45 -1.32 3.34 -9.66
C MET A 45 -1.07 3.04 -11.14
N VAL A 46 -1.69 1.99 -11.68
CA VAL A 46 -1.58 1.65 -13.09
C VAL A 46 -2.42 2.63 -13.93
N SER A 47 -3.68 2.88 -13.55
CA SER A 47 -4.57 3.83 -14.24
C SER A 47 -4.04 5.27 -14.24
N ALA A 48 -3.57 5.78 -13.10
CA ALA A 48 -3.13 7.17 -12.99
C ALA A 48 -1.73 7.44 -13.57
N SER A 49 -1.14 6.49 -14.29
CA SER A 49 0.24 6.58 -14.79
C SER A 49 0.42 7.63 -15.90
N ASP A 50 -0.66 8.07 -16.56
CA ASP A 50 -0.67 9.08 -17.62
C ASP A 50 -1.06 10.50 -17.13
N SER A 51 -1.09 10.71 -15.80
CA SER A 51 -1.35 11.99 -15.09
C SER A 51 -2.83 12.30 -14.77
N SER A 52 -3.81 11.49 -15.17
CA SER A 52 -5.19 11.65 -14.67
C SER A 52 -6.04 10.40 -14.77
N MET A 53 -6.60 9.95 -13.64
CA MET A 53 -7.59 8.87 -13.63
C MET A 53 -8.92 9.33 -14.24
N THR A 54 -9.40 8.60 -15.23
CA THR A 54 -10.65 8.84 -15.95
C THR A 54 -11.84 8.09 -15.33
N ASP A 55 -13.06 8.56 -15.63
CA ASP A 55 -14.30 7.86 -15.20
C ASP A 55 -14.37 6.41 -15.71
N LYS A 56 -13.81 6.15 -16.89
CA LYS A 56 -13.78 4.82 -17.51
C LYS A 56 -12.91 3.84 -16.72
N GLU A 57 -11.76 4.30 -16.26
CA GLU A 57 -10.85 3.49 -15.45
C GLU A 57 -11.43 3.25 -14.06
N LEU A 58 -12.00 4.29 -13.44
CA LEU A 58 -12.68 4.13 -12.15
C LEU A 58 -13.87 3.17 -12.24
N HIS A 59 -14.60 3.19 -13.37
CA HIS A 59 -15.66 2.22 -13.63
C HIS A 59 -15.11 0.79 -13.74
N SER A 60 -13.99 0.60 -14.43
CA SER A 60 -13.34 -0.72 -14.59
C SER A 60 -12.84 -1.28 -13.24
N ILE A 61 -12.25 -0.43 -12.39
CA ILE A 61 -11.91 -0.76 -11.00
C ILE A 61 -13.16 -1.24 -10.24
N GLY A 62 -14.28 -0.52 -10.39
CA GLY A 62 -15.55 -0.90 -9.76
C GLY A 62 -16.04 -2.28 -10.18
N GLU A 63 -15.97 -2.62 -11.47
CA GLU A 63 -16.40 -3.93 -11.98
C GLU A 63 -15.52 -5.09 -11.49
N ILE A 64 -14.20 -4.86 -11.39
CA ILE A 64 -13.27 -5.84 -10.80
C ILE A 64 -13.61 -6.09 -9.34
N ILE A 65 -13.81 -5.03 -8.54
CA ILE A 65 -14.12 -5.15 -7.10
C ILE A 65 -15.44 -5.89 -6.86
N LYS A 66 -16.44 -5.68 -7.72
CA LYS A 66 -17.74 -6.37 -7.62
C LYS A 66 -17.67 -7.88 -7.83
N THR A 67 -16.69 -8.36 -8.59
CA THR A 67 -16.69 -9.74 -9.10
C THR A 67 -15.69 -10.65 -8.39
N LEU A 68 -14.63 -10.11 -7.80
CA LEU A 68 -13.55 -10.92 -7.24
C LEU A 68 -13.74 -11.26 -5.75
N PRO A 69 -13.56 -12.53 -5.33
CA PRO A 69 -13.78 -12.98 -3.96
C PRO A 69 -12.95 -12.25 -2.88
N VAL A 70 -11.76 -11.75 -3.22
CA VAL A 70 -10.90 -11.02 -2.28
C VAL A 70 -11.56 -9.73 -1.74
N PHE A 71 -12.50 -9.18 -2.50
CA PHE A 71 -13.27 -7.99 -2.16
C PHE A 71 -14.66 -8.29 -1.60
N ALA A 72 -15.02 -9.57 -1.36
CA ALA A 72 -16.39 -9.94 -0.94
C ALA A 72 -16.87 -9.24 0.36
N SER A 73 -15.94 -8.85 1.23
CA SER A 73 -16.23 -8.11 2.48
C SER A 73 -15.87 -6.63 2.41
N PHE A 74 -15.52 -6.11 1.23
CA PHE A 74 -15.16 -4.71 1.05
C PHE A 74 -16.40 -3.86 0.82
N ASP A 75 -16.46 -2.73 1.52
CA ASP A 75 -17.52 -1.74 1.31
C ASP A 75 -17.26 -0.95 0.02
N GLN A 76 -18.09 -1.19 -1.00
CA GLN A 76 -17.93 -0.59 -2.33
C GLN A 76 -18.15 0.93 -2.32
N GLU A 77 -18.85 1.49 -1.33
CA GLU A 77 -18.99 2.95 -1.21
C GLU A 77 -17.65 3.62 -0.91
N ARG A 78 -16.67 2.87 -0.38
CA ARG A 78 -15.32 3.36 -0.06
C ARG A 78 -14.38 3.40 -1.26
N ILE A 79 -14.74 2.85 -2.42
CA ILE A 79 -13.85 2.79 -3.60
C ILE A 79 -13.35 4.19 -3.95
N VAL A 80 -14.25 5.17 -4.07
CA VAL A 80 -13.90 6.55 -4.43
C VAL A 80 -12.94 7.16 -3.41
N ALA A 81 -13.22 6.99 -2.12
CA ALA A 81 -12.39 7.53 -1.05
C ALA A 81 -10.98 6.91 -1.04
N VAL A 82 -10.88 5.59 -1.22
CA VAL A 82 -9.58 4.88 -1.27
C VAL A 82 -8.79 5.27 -2.52
N SER A 83 -9.46 5.43 -3.66
CA SER A 83 -8.80 5.88 -4.89
C SER A 83 -8.31 7.33 -4.79
N GLN A 84 -9.07 8.21 -4.15
CA GLN A 84 -8.67 9.60 -3.89
C GLN A 84 -7.45 9.67 -2.96
N ASP A 85 -7.47 8.91 -1.86
CA ASP A 85 -6.33 8.81 -0.93
C ASP A 85 -5.07 8.29 -1.64
N CYS A 86 -5.18 7.27 -2.50
CA CYS A 86 -4.06 6.85 -3.35
C CYS A 86 -3.59 7.98 -4.29
N GLY A 87 -4.52 8.68 -4.94
CA GLY A 87 -4.21 9.80 -5.83
C GLY A 87 -3.47 10.93 -5.14
N GLU A 88 -3.91 11.32 -3.94
CA GLU A 88 -3.26 12.33 -3.10
C GLU A 88 -1.84 11.92 -2.71
N ARG A 89 -1.63 10.64 -2.34
CA ARG A 89 -0.30 10.10 -2.04
C ARG A 89 0.65 10.19 -3.23
N LEU A 90 0.15 9.93 -4.44
CA LEU A 90 0.97 10.01 -5.66
C LEU A 90 1.43 11.44 -5.97
N GLN A 91 0.71 12.46 -5.50
CA GLN A 91 1.12 13.87 -5.66
C GLN A 91 2.20 14.32 -4.66
N ALA A 92 2.45 13.53 -3.60
CA ALA A 92 3.49 13.85 -2.61
C ALA A 92 4.92 13.64 -3.17
N GLU A 93 5.90 14.25 -2.51
CA GLU A 93 7.31 13.99 -2.81
C GLU A 93 7.65 12.51 -2.60
N ASN A 94 8.28 11.87 -3.60
CA ASN A 94 8.51 10.41 -3.64
C ASN A 94 7.21 9.58 -3.52
N GLY A 95 6.05 10.16 -3.83
CA GLY A 95 4.73 9.56 -3.65
C GLY A 95 4.61 8.16 -4.23
N MET A 96 5.03 7.97 -5.48
CA MET A 96 5.02 6.65 -6.12
C MET A 96 5.85 5.59 -5.36
N ALA A 97 7.07 5.92 -4.94
CA ALA A 97 7.94 5.00 -4.22
C ALA A 97 7.35 4.66 -2.83
N ASN A 98 6.81 5.66 -2.14
CA ASN A 98 6.15 5.48 -0.85
C ASN A 98 4.88 4.63 -0.97
N THR A 99 4.05 4.85 -1.99
CA THR A 99 2.86 4.03 -2.24
C THR A 99 3.23 2.58 -2.55
N PHE A 100 4.28 2.33 -3.33
CA PHE A 100 4.79 0.96 -3.52
C PHE A 100 5.25 0.32 -2.21
N ALA A 101 5.91 1.07 -1.33
CA ALA A 101 6.32 0.56 -0.02
C ALA A 101 5.10 0.18 0.86
N VAL A 102 4.05 1.01 0.86
CA VAL A 102 2.78 0.72 1.55
C VAL A 102 2.12 -0.53 0.99
N ILE A 103 2.06 -0.68 -0.33
CA ILE A 103 1.53 -1.89 -0.99
C ILE A 103 2.33 -3.12 -0.57
N ALA A 104 3.67 -3.07 -0.67
CA ALA A 104 4.55 -4.19 -0.33
C ALA A 104 4.45 -4.60 1.15
N ALA A 105 4.20 -3.64 2.05
CA ALA A 105 3.98 -3.90 3.47
C ALA A 105 2.58 -4.44 3.79
N SER A 106 1.58 -4.15 2.94
CA SER A 106 0.17 -4.47 3.15
C SER A 106 -0.29 -5.76 2.44
N VAL A 107 0.39 -6.16 1.36
CA VAL A 107 0.06 -7.37 0.58
C VAL A 107 0.86 -8.59 1.09
N PRO A 108 0.21 -9.59 1.71
CA PRO A 108 0.87 -10.82 2.14
C PRO A 108 1.42 -11.60 0.93
N PRO A 109 2.45 -12.45 1.12
CA PRO A 109 3.05 -13.25 0.04
C PRO A 109 2.04 -14.02 -0.82
N THR A 110 0.97 -14.54 -0.21
CA THR A 110 -0.10 -15.31 -0.87
C THR A 110 -0.99 -14.50 -1.82
N TYR A 111 -0.90 -13.16 -1.79
CA TYR A 111 -1.72 -12.27 -2.62
C TYR A 111 -0.87 -11.40 -3.56
N ARG A 112 0.44 -11.63 -3.65
CA ARG A 112 1.32 -10.80 -4.49
C ARG A 112 1.08 -11.02 -5.98
N ASP A 113 0.84 -12.26 -6.36
CA ASP A 113 0.41 -12.61 -7.72
C ASP A 113 -0.97 -12.03 -8.04
N THR A 114 -1.89 -12.01 -7.07
CA THR A 114 -3.21 -11.37 -7.18
C THR A 114 -3.06 -9.87 -7.41
N ALA A 115 -2.23 -9.19 -6.61
CA ALA A 115 -1.95 -7.77 -6.79
C ALA A 115 -1.41 -7.47 -8.19
N TYR A 116 -0.41 -8.23 -8.65
CA TYR A 116 0.13 -8.04 -10.00
C TYR A 116 -0.90 -8.33 -11.10
N ALA A 117 -1.70 -9.37 -10.95
CA ALA A 117 -2.77 -9.70 -11.90
C ALA A 117 -3.78 -8.57 -12.05
N LEU A 118 -4.18 -7.90 -10.96
CA LEU A 118 -5.07 -6.74 -11.02
C LEU A 118 -4.44 -5.57 -11.77
N GLY A 119 -3.15 -5.28 -11.52
CA GLY A 119 -2.44 -4.26 -12.28
C GLY A 119 -2.41 -4.57 -13.78
N VAL A 120 -2.17 -5.83 -14.16
CA VAL A 120 -2.18 -6.28 -15.55
C VAL A 120 -3.58 -6.16 -16.18
N GLU A 121 -4.65 -6.47 -15.44
CA GLU A 121 -6.02 -6.33 -15.93
C GLU A 121 -6.39 -4.87 -16.23
N ILE A 122 -5.93 -3.93 -15.40
CA ILE A 122 -6.09 -2.50 -15.65
C ILE A 122 -5.31 -2.07 -16.90
N ALA A 123 -4.02 -2.39 -16.96
CA ALA A 123 -3.17 -1.97 -18.09
C ALA A 123 -3.66 -2.49 -19.45
N ILE A 124 -4.25 -3.68 -19.49
CA ILE A 124 -4.71 -4.31 -20.74
C ILE A 124 -6.18 -3.96 -21.07
N ALA A 125 -6.94 -3.41 -20.11
CA ALA A 125 -8.33 -3.01 -20.35
C ALA A 125 -8.44 -1.92 -21.43
N ASP A 126 -7.41 -1.10 -21.59
CA ASP A 126 -7.27 -0.20 -22.72
C ASP A 126 -6.47 -0.86 -23.85
N VAL A 127 -7.06 -0.88 -25.05
CA VAL A 127 -6.59 -1.61 -26.24
C VAL A 127 -5.16 -1.19 -26.68
N ALA A 128 -4.62 -0.10 -26.12
CA ALA A 128 -3.25 0.33 -26.30
C ALA A 128 -2.57 0.52 -24.94
N VAL A 129 -1.83 -0.49 -24.48
CA VAL A 129 -0.99 -0.38 -23.28
C VAL A 129 0.10 0.67 -23.52
N ALA A 130 0.16 1.71 -22.68
CA ALA A 130 1.16 2.77 -22.77
C ALA A 130 2.51 2.33 -22.16
N GLN A 131 3.61 3.00 -22.53
CA GLN A 131 4.94 2.71 -21.97
C GLN A 131 4.99 2.99 -20.46
N GLU A 132 4.21 3.96 -20.00
CA GLU A 132 4.08 4.39 -18.63
C GLU A 132 3.48 3.28 -17.75
N GLU A 133 2.41 2.63 -18.21
CA GLU A 133 1.79 1.49 -17.51
C GLU A 133 2.73 0.31 -17.40
N LEU A 134 3.45 -0.03 -18.49
CA LEU A 134 4.48 -1.08 -18.48
C LEU A 134 5.58 -0.80 -17.45
N ARG A 135 5.96 0.47 -17.28
CA ARG A 135 6.94 0.89 -16.28
C ARG A 135 6.38 0.73 -14.86
N VAL A 136 5.12 1.09 -14.61
CA VAL A 136 4.47 0.87 -13.31
C VAL A 136 4.38 -0.62 -12.99
N LEU A 137 3.98 -1.46 -13.95
CA LEU A 137 3.96 -2.92 -13.78
C LEU A 137 5.35 -3.49 -13.48
N GLN A 138 6.39 -3.00 -14.15
CA GLN A 138 7.76 -3.39 -13.85
C GLN A 138 8.17 -3.05 -12.42
N LEU A 139 7.86 -1.85 -11.94
CA LEU A 139 8.15 -1.46 -10.56
C LEU A 139 7.33 -2.28 -9.55
N LEU A 140 6.07 -2.58 -9.87
CA LEU A 140 5.19 -3.39 -9.03
C LEU A 140 5.72 -4.81 -8.85
N ARG A 141 6.09 -5.51 -9.94
CA ARG A 141 6.63 -6.87 -9.83
C ARG A 141 7.94 -6.92 -9.06
N ASP A 142 8.78 -5.88 -9.18
CA ASP A 142 10.05 -5.78 -8.47
C ASP A 142 9.79 -5.53 -6.97
N ALA A 143 8.86 -4.63 -6.63
CA ALA A 143 8.46 -4.35 -5.25
C ALA A 143 7.81 -5.56 -4.55
N LEU A 144 7.08 -6.38 -5.30
CA LEU A 144 6.47 -7.61 -4.79
C LEU A 144 7.41 -8.82 -4.85
N GLY A 145 8.56 -8.73 -5.52
CA GLY A 145 9.52 -9.83 -5.65
C GLY A 145 8.95 -11.03 -6.39
N LEU A 146 8.19 -10.80 -7.46
CA LEU A 146 7.61 -11.87 -8.27
C LEU A 146 8.64 -12.48 -9.22
N ASP A 147 8.58 -13.80 -9.39
CA ASP A 147 9.44 -14.49 -10.35
C ASP A 147 8.93 -14.35 -11.79
N LYS A 148 9.83 -14.55 -12.74
CA LYS A 148 9.57 -14.35 -14.17
C LYS A 148 8.50 -15.30 -14.73
N LEU A 149 8.36 -16.51 -14.20
CA LEU A 149 7.38 -17.48 -14.71
C LEU A 149 5.97 -17.09 -14.28
N THR A 150 5.79 -16.68 -13.01
CA THR A 150 4.52 -16.17 -12.49
C THR A 150 4.05 -14.95 -13.28
N VAL A 151 4.94 -13.97 -13.47
CA VAL A 151 4.66 -12.76 -14.27
C VAL A 151 4.23 -13.11 -15.69
N ALA A 152 5.00 -13.96 -16.38
CA ALA A 152 4.70 -14.34 -17.77
C ALA A 152 3.38 -15.13 -17.90
N ALA A 153 3.03 -15.96 -16.91
CA ALA A 153 1.78 -16.71 -16.90
C ALA A 153 0.56 -15.78 -16.76
N ILE A 154 0.65 -14.79 -15.85
CA ILE A 154 -0.40 -13.79 -15.63
C ILE A 154 -0.62 -12.95 -16.90
N GLU A 155 0.45 -12.39 -17.45
CA GLU A 155 0.40 -11.55 -18.66
C GLU A 155 -0.19 -12.32 -19.84
N ARG A 156 0.24 -13.57 -20.05
CA ARG A 156 -0.28 -14.42 -21.12
C ARG A 156 -1.77 -14.73 -20.92
N GLY A 157 -2.18 -15.00 -19.67
CA GLY A 157 -3.58 -15.24 -19.34
C GLY A 157 -4.45 -14.02 -19.64
N ALA A 158 -4.01 -12.83 -19.25
CA ALA A 158 -4.72 -11.59 -19.53
C ALA A 158 -4.78 -11.30 -21.04
N GLN A 159 -3.65 -11.37 -21.76
CA GLN A 159 -3.62 -11.20 -23.22
C GLN A 159 -4.58 -12.15 -23.96
N ALA A 160 -4.79 -13.37 -23.45
CA ALA A 160 -5.74 -14.30 -24.03
C ALA A 160 -7.21 -13.87 -23.80
N ARG A 161 -7.53 -13.26 -22.65
CA ARG A 161 -8.89 -12.79 -22.31
C ARG A 161 -9.29 -11.51 -23.06
N TYR A 162 -8.35 -10.59 -23.27
CA TYR A 162 -8.60 -9.28 -23.88
C TYR A 162 -8.26 -9.22 -25.38
N ARG A 163 -7.98 -10.35 -26.01
CA ARG A 163 -7.69 -10.40 -27.45
C ARG A 163 -8.94 -9.99 -28.24
N ILE A 164 -8.81 -8.92 -29.02
CA ILE A 164 -9.81 -8.50 -30.00
C ILE A 164 -9.41 -9.08 -31.37
N ASN A 165 -10.38 -9.67 -32.07
CA ASN A 165 -10.22 -10.16 -33.44
C ASN A 165 -10.63 -9.10 -34.46
#